data_AF-A0A937UFW6-F1
#
_entry.id   AF-A0A937UFW6-F1
#
_cell.length_a   1.000
_cell.length_b   1.000
_cell.length_c   1.000
_cell.angle_alpha   90.00
_cell.angle_beta   90.00
_cell.angle_gamma   90.00
#
_symmetry.space_group_name_H-M   'P 1'
#
loop_
_entity.id
_entity.type
_entity.pdbx_description
1 polymer ?
#
loop_
_entity_poly.entity_id
_entity_poly.type
_entity_poly.pdbx_seq_one_letter_code
_entity_poly.pdbx_strand_id
1 'polypeptide(L)'
;MILDCYQCSSCYFEDKEPSSRINPDTISEPQPRKVFRDVLVAFVCVELYDAREELEQAAEEFELLSDMIGKRPIVLCPNVHLSIDKAPERQATWLICELEKTLLGKGYDVHLLSFGHHKRYGMECNGNVGSIVGRRFYGSDQKQFLRLLTRLGVCPPDTLPDEMPNWARTMIERRLKVLGNRRETYSVARKMLQDQLDATGNGELWTCMLFEGEKQPVNEYLSTLYEIIEDYPDVKIHRAMNLSVPAFSNAARHLFRKYPEAIESGRLRIYNSQVSDLEFLLTRAAVLLAFAHIPRKAGSHAGEISFGIFCQDDDFSKNLRQWYGAFLVDARYGWIRTEADLDTVISELEEEQFLDRPGDTRH
;
A
#
# COMPACT_ATOMS: atom_id res chain seq x y z
N MET A 1 11.30 4.16 0.39
CA MET A 1 11.92 3.79 1.67
C MET A 1 10.94 4.03 2.79
N ILE A 2 10.80 3.11 3.75
CA ILE A 2 9.90 3.25 4.90
C ILE A 2 10.71 3.38 6.18
N LEU A 3 10.38 4.37 7.00
CA LEU A 3 10.85 4.52 8.36
C LEU A 3 9.68 4.37 9.32
N ASP A 4 9.86 3.53 10.33
CA ASP A 4 8.96 3.47 11.48
C ASP A 4 9.76 3.76 12.76
N CYS A 5 9.62 5.00 13.22
CA CYS A 5 10.46 5.60 14.25
C CYS A 5 9.75 5.59 15.61
N TYR A 6 10.48 5.17 16.64
CA TYR A 6 10.02 5.07 18.02
C TYR A 6 11.00 5.77 18.96
N GLN A 7 10.49 6.70 19.75
CA GLN A 7 11.23 7.27 20.87
C GLN A 7 11.13 6.33 22.07
N CYS A 8 12.27 5.77 22.48
CA CYS A 8 12.32 4.79 23.55
C CYS A 8 13.17 5.27 24.73
N SER A 9 12.65 5.13 25.94
CA SER A 9 13.43 5.29 27.18
C SER A 9 14.46 4.17 27.31
N SER A 10 14.07 2.95 26.91
CA SER A 10 14.94 1.79 26.88
C SER A 10 14.56 0.83 25.74
N CYS A 11 15.55 0.21 25.13
CA CYS A 11 15.33 -0.94 24.25
C CYS A 11 16.49 -1.91 24.25
N TYR A 12 16.25 -3.14 23.81
CA TYR A 12 17.29 -4.13 23.57
C TYR A 12 17.01 -4.92 22.30
N PHE A 13 18.09 -5.38 21.66
CA PHE A 13 18.04 -6.25 20.48
C PHE A 13 19.07 -7.35 20.63
N GLU A 14 18.69 -8.56 20.27
CA GLU A 14 19.53 -9.75 20.33
C GLU A 14 19.27 -10.63 19.11
N ASP A 15 20.32 -10.92 18.36
CA ASP A 15 20.21 -11.83 17.22
C ASP A 15 19.96 -13.26 17.70
N LYS A 16 19.13 -13.95 16.92
CA LYS A 16 18.84 -15.37 17.07
C LYS A 16 19.37 -16.10 15.84
N GLU A 17 18.57 -16.93 15.22
CA GLU A 17 18.94 -17.61 13.99
C GLU A 17 19.05 -16.65 12.80
N PRO A 18 20.01 -16.88 11.88
CA PRO A 18 20.01 -16.22 10.58
C PRO A 18 18.76 -16.63 9.79
N SER A 19 18.25 -15.72 8.96
CA SER A 19 17.07 -16.00 8.15
C SER A 19 17.40 -17.02 7.06
N SER A 20 16.55 -18.03 6.91
CA SER A 20 16.64 -19.02 5.83
C SER A 20 16.04 -18.55 4.50
N ARG A 21 15.50 -17.33 4.45
CA ARG A 21 14.73 -16.80 3.31
C ARG A 21 15.50 -15.82 2.43
N ILE A 22 16.75 -15.54 2.76
CA ILE A 22 17.59 -14.55 2.08
C ILE A 22 18.95 -15.15 1.73
N ASN A 23 19.67 -14.52 0.82
CA ASN A 23 21.01 -14.94 0.44
C ASN A 23 21.96 -14.85 1.65
N PRO A 24 22.61 -15.97 2.06
CA PRO A 24 23.55 -16.00 3.16
C PRO A 24 24.68 -14.96 3.06
N ASP A 25 25.11 -14.61 1.85
CA ASP A 25 26.18 -13.64 1.60
C ASP A 25 25.79 -12.20 2.00
N THR A 26 24.50 -11.94 2.20
CA THR A 26 23.99 -10.62 2.60
C THR A 26 23.75 -10.50 4.10
N ILE A 27 23.84 -11.62 4.82
CA ILE A 27 23.62 -11.70 6.26
C ILE A 27 24.85 -11.13 6.97
N SER A 28 24.64 -10.16 7.85
CA SER A 28 25.73 -9.60 8.67
C SER A 28 26.18 -10.60 9.73
N GLU A 29 27.39 -10.46 10.26
CA GLU A 29 27.81 -11.25 11.43
C GLU A 29 26.82 -11.10 12.60
N PRO A 30 26.54 -12.19 13.35
CA PRO A 30 25.62 -12.16 14.47
C PRO A 30 26.14 -11.22 15.56
N GLN A 31 25.27 -10.35 16.06
CA GLN A 31 25.61 -9.42 17.13
C GLN A 31 25.07 -9.93 18.48
N PRO A 32 25.83 -9.76 19.59
CA PRO A 32 25.32 -10.06 20.91
C PRO A 32 24.21 -9.07 21.29
N ARG A 33 23.53 -9.37 22.41
CA ARG A 33 22.49 -8.47 22.95
C ARG A 33 23.05 -7.05 23.14
N LYS A 34 22.48 -6.09 22.41
CA LYS A 34 22.73 -4.65 22.58
C LYS A 34 21.57 -4.02 23.36
N VAL A 35 21.89 -3.05 24.21
CA VAL A 35 20.92 -2.31 25.03
C VAL A 35 21.16 -0.83 24.82
N PHE A 36 20.09 -0.08 24.58
CA PHE A 36 20.12 1.35 24.35
C PHE A 36 19.16 2.06 25.31
N ARG A 37 19.45 3.32 25.63
CA ARG A 37 18.64 4.17 26.51
C ARG A 37 18.48 5.54 25.88
N ASP A 38 17.33 6.17 26.09
CA ASP A 38 16.92 7.46 25.51
C ASP A 38 17.33 7.58 24.03
N VAL A 39 16.71 6.74 23.21
CA VAL A 39 17.14 6.44 21.84
C VAL A 39 15.97 6.61 20.87
N LEU A 40 16.29 7.00 19.64
CA LEU A 40 15.36 6.92 18.52
C LEU A 40 15.60 5.60 17.77
N VAL A 41 14.69 4.64 17.91
CA VAL A 41 14.74 3.40 17.13
C VAL A 41 14.01 3.63 15.82
N ALA A 42 14.67 3.41 14.70
CA ALA A 42 14.07 3.47 13.37
C ALA A 42 14.09 2.08 12.74
N PHE A 43 12.92 1.48 12.57
CA PHE A 43 12.80 0.32 11.69
C PHE A 43 12.80 0.80 10.24
N VAL A 44 13.74 0.27 9.45
CA VAL A 44 13.99 0.73 8.08
C VAL A 44 13.66 -0.39 7.11
N CYS A 45 12.80 -0.10 6.13
CA CYS A 45 12.52 -0.97 5.00
C CYS A 45 12.90 -0.26 3.71
N VAL A 46 13.77 -0.90 2.92
CA VAL A 46 14.14 -0.44 1.59
C VAL A 46 13.24 -1.14 0.58
N GLU A 47 12.67 -0.37 -0.33
CA GLU A 47 11.75 -0.80 -1.38
C GLU A 47 12.42 -0.84 -2.75
N LEU A 48 11.84 -1.59 -3.68
CA LEU A 48 12.37 -1.94 -4.99
C LEU A 48 13.02 -0.77 -5.76
N TYR A 49 12.36 0.39 -5.76
CA TYR A 49 12.79 1.57 -6.52
C TYR A 49 13.56 2.61 -5.70
N ASP A 50 13.89 2.29 -4.45
CA ASP A 50 14.66 3.18 -3.60
C ASP A 50 16.10 3.30 -4.11
N ALA A 51 16.60 4.52 -4.09
CA ALA A 51 17.95 4.86 -4.46
C ALA A 51 18.46 5.98 -3.54
N ARG A 52 19.48 6.70 -4.00
CA ARG A 52 20.11 7.79 -3.25
C ARG A 52 19.14 8.93 -2.90
N GLU A 53 18.16 9.19 -3.76
CA GLU A 53 17.12 10.21 -3.53
C GLU A 53 16.33 9.94 -2.24
N GLU A 54 15.81 8.72 -2.05
CA GLU A 54 15.04 8.35 -0.85
C GLU A 54 15.90 8.30 0.40
N LEU A 55 17.18 7.98 0.25
CA LEU A 55 18.16 8.03 1.33
C LEU A 55 18.39 9.48 1.81
N GLU A 56 18.52 10.42 0.88
CA GLU A 56 18.68 11.85 1.19
C GLU A 56 17.42 12.39 1.88
N GLN A 57 16.23 12.06 1.37
CA GLN A 57 14.94 12.38 2.01
C GLN A 57 14.82 11.77 3.41
N ALA A 58 15.24 10.52 3.60
CA ALA A 58 15.26 9.87 4.90
C ALA A 58 16.20 10.59 5.88
N ALA A 59 17.39 11.00 5.42
CA ALA A 59 18.36 11.72 6.24
C ALA A 59 17.90 13.14 6.61
N GLU A 60 17.12 13.81 5.74
CA GLU A 60 16.45 15.08 6.04
C GLU A 60 15.32 14.90 7.07
N GLU A 61 14.55 13.82 6.98
CA GLU A 61 13.51 13.52 7.97
C GLU A 61 14.09 13.30 9.38
N PHE A 62 15.24 12.63 9.51
CA PHE A 62 15.92 12.50 10.81
C PHE A 62 16.36 13.86 11.39
N GLU A 63 16.69 14.82 10.53
CA GLU A 63 17.01 16.19 10.92
C GLU A 63 15.77 16.88 11.49
N LEU A 64 14.66 16.84 10.76
CA LEU A 64 13.37 17.38 11.20
C LEU A 64 12.86 16.73 12.49
N LEU A 65 12.99 15.41 12.60
CA LEU A 65 12.64 14.68 13.83
C LEU A 65 13.52 15.15 14.98
N SER A 66 14.84 15.21 14.79
CA SER A 66 15.77 15.64 15.84
C SER A 66 15.50 17.06 16.33
N ASP A 67 15.11 17.97 15.44
CA ASP A 67 14.72 19.34 15.81
C ASP A 67 13.44 19.35 16.67
N MET A 68 12.50 18.44 16.38
CA MET A 68 11.23 18.33 17.09
C MET A 68 11.36 17.67 18.47
N ILE A 69 12.14 16.58 18.57
CA ILE A 69 12.16 15.72 19.76
C ILE A 69 13.50 15.75 20.52
N GLY A 70 14.46 16.52 20.04
CA GLY A 70 15.83 16.61 20.54
C GLY A 70 16.77 15.56 19.93
N LYS A 71 18.06 15.91 19.82
CA LYS A 71 19.11 14.97 19.40
C LYS A 71 19.26 13.84 20.43
N ARG A 72 19.24 12.61 19.94
CA ARG A 72 19.46 11.37 20.71
C ARG A 72 20.14 10.34 19.81
N PRO A 73 20.77 9.30 20.38
CA PRO A 73 21.30 8.19 19.60
C PRO A 73 20.22 7.58 18.71
N ILE A 74 20.61 7.14 17.52
CA ILE A 74 19.72 6.55 16.52
C ILE A 74 20.09 5.08 16.37
N VAL A 75 19.11 4.19 16.50
CA VAL A 75 19.28 2.76 16.19
C VAL A 75 18.56 2.46 14.89
N LEU A 76 19.33 2.13 13.84
CA LEU A 76 18.77 1.67 12.57
C LEU A 76 18.56 0.16 12.64
N CYS A 77 17.30 -0.27 12.54
CA CYS A 77 16.92 -1.68 12.54
C CYS A 77 16.37 -2.08 11.17
N PRO A 78 17.12 -2.86 10.36
CA PRO A 78 16.58 -3.41 9.13
C PRO A 78 15.31 -4.22 9.41
N ASN A 79 14.20 -3.89 8.73
CA ASN A 79 12.92 -4.57 8.90
C ASN A 79 12.17 -4.67 7.57
N VAL A 80 12.25 -5.86 6.98
CA VAL A 80 11.63 -6.15 5.67
C VAL A 80 10.11 -6.20 5.73
N HIS A 81 9.51 -6.36 6.92
CA HIS A 81 8.07 -6.58 7.06
C HIS A 81 7.22 -5.32 6.93
N LEU A 82 7.84 -4.14 6.78
CA LEU A 82 7.10 -2.88 6.59
C LEU A 82 6.56 -2.74 5.17
N SER A 83 7.06 -3.50 4.18
CA SER A 83 6.62 -3.42 2.79
C SER A 83 6.51 -4.79 2.12
N ILE A 84 5.58 -4.90 1.19
CA ILE A 84 5.52 -6.01 0.24
C ILE A 84 6.45 -5.78 -0.97
N ASP A 85 6.74 -4.51 -1.30
CA ASP A 85 7.59 -4.09 -2.41
C ASP A 85 9.08 -4.00 -2.00
N LYS A 86 9.53 -4.93 -1.15
CA LYS A 86 10.90 -4.94 -0.60
C LYS A 86 11.96 -4.98 -1.71
N ALA A 87 13.03 -4.22 -1.52
CA ALA A 87 14.19 -4.24 -2.40
C ALA A 87 14.92 -5.60 -2.34
N PRO A 88 15.65 -5.96 -3.41
CA PRO A 88 16.67 -7.00 -3.35
C PRO A 88 17.65 -6.77 -2.18
N GLU A 89 18.04 -7.86 -1.53
CA GLU A 89 18.83 -7.81 -0.27
C GLU A 89 20.12 -6.99 -0.39
N ARG A 90 20.85 -7.12 -1.50
CA ARG A 90 22.09 -6.35 -1.74
C ARG A 90 21.82 -4.85 -1.81
N GLN A 91 20.73 -4.43 -2.45
CA GLN A 91 20.33 -3.03 -2.52
C GLN A 91 19.90 -2.53 -1.14
N ALA A 92 19.11 -3.33 -0.39
CA ALA A 92 18.67 -2.99 0.95
C ALA A 92 19.85 -2.79 1.92
N THR A 93 20.78 -3.75 1.96
CA THR A 93 21.98 -3.66 2.80
C THR A 93 22.84 -2.46 2.42
N TRP A 94 23.05 -2.23 1.12
CA TRP A 94 23.82 -1.08 0.65
C TRP A 94 23.19 0.26 1.07
N LEU A 95 21.88 0.46 0.80
CA LEU A 95 21.19 1.71 1.15
C LEU A 95 21.14 1.97 2.65
N ILE A 96 20.92 0.94 3.47
CA ILE A 96 20.91 1.10 4.94
C ILE A 96 22.31 1.48 5.45
N CYS A 97 23.38 0.87 4.92
CA CYS A 97 24.74 1.26 5.27
C CYS A 97 25.10 2.67 4.81
N GLU A 98 24.64 3.11 3.64
CA GLU A 98 24.84 4.48 3.19
C GLU A 98 24.04 5.49 4.03
N LEU A 99 22.84 5.11 4.51
CA LEU A 99 22.06 5.93 5.44
C LEU A 99 22.81 6.11 6.77
N GLU A 100 23.37 5.03 7.32
CA GLU A 100 24.22 5.09 8.52
C GLU A 100 25.38 6.07 8.32
N LYS A 101 26.15 5.92 7.24
CA LYS A 101 27.29 6.82 6.93
C LYS A 101 26.85 8.27 6.77
N THR A 102 25.72 8.51 6.12
CA THR A 102 25.18 9.85 5.89
C THR A 102 24.80 10.51 7.22
N LEU A 103 24.13 9.79 8.12
CA LEU A 103 23.77 10.29 9.44
C LEU A 103 25.00 10.50 10.33
N LEU A 104 25.98 9.59 10.31
CA LEU A 104 27.26 9.79 11.00
C LEU A 104 27.99 11.04 10.48
N GLY A 105 28.00 11.25 9.17
CA GLY A 105 28.57 12.45 8.53
C GLY A 105 27.89 13.75 8.93
N LYS A 106 26.59 13.70 9.26
CA LYS A 106 25.82 14.83 9.84
C LYS A 106 26.02 14.99 11.36
N GLY A 107 26.85 14.15 12.00
CA GLY A 107 27.19 14.25 13.41
C GLY A 107 26.18 13.63 14.36
N TYR A 108 25.38 12.66 13.91
CA TYR A 108 24.53 11.84 14.77
C TYR A 108 25.33 10.68 15.39
N ASP A 109 24.92 10.23 16.58
CA ASP A 109 25.35 8.94 17.14
C ASP A 109 24.42 7.85 16.59
N VAL A 110 24.96 6.94 15.77
CA VAL A 110 24.16 5.98 15.00
C VAL A 110 24.67 4.57 15.26
N HIS A 111 23.72 3.66 15.47
CA HIS A 111 23.97 2.24 15.63
C HIS A 111 23.17 1.45 14.61
N LEU A 112 23.83 0.86 13.62
CA LEU A 112 23.21 -0.11 12.74
C LEU A 112 23.17 -1.50 13.40
N LEU A 113 21.97 -2.10 13.45
CA LEU A 113 21.79 -3.49 13.83
C LEU A 113 22.10 -4.42 12.64
N SER A 114 22.55 -5.64 12.94
CA SER A 114 22.86 -6.66 11.95
C SER A 114 21.68 -6.95 11.00
N PHE A 115 21.99 -7.12 9.72
CA PHE A 115 21.03 -7.49 8.69
C PHE A 115 20.81 -9.01 8.68
N GLY A 116 19.59 -9.44 8.32
CA GLY A 116 19.31 -10.83 7.97
C GLY A 116 19.14 -11.84 9.11
N HIS A 117 19.04 -11.38 10.35
CA HIS A 117 18.81 -12.24 11.52
C HIS A 117 17.40 -12.08 12.07
N HIS A 118 16.80 -13.17 12.55
CA HIS A 118 15.68 -13.09 13.47
C HIS A 118 16.16 -12.40 14.76
N LYS A 119 15.38 -11.44 15.27
CA LYS A 119 15.76 -10.67 16.45
C LYS A 119 14.73 -10.83 17.56
N ARG A 120 15.22 -11.14 18.77
CA ARG A 120 14.46 -10.92 19.99
C ARG A 120 14.71 -9.48 20.45
N TYR A 121 13.65 -8.72 20.63
CA TYR A 121 13.78 -7.34 21.08
C TYR A 121 12.69 -6.97 22.09
N GLY A 122 12.95 -5.90 22.84
CA GLY A 122 11.98 -5.26 23.72
C GLY A 122 12.21 -3.77 23.72
N MET A 123 11.12 -3.00 23.76
CA MET A 123 11.14 -1.54 23.65
C MET A 123 10.16 -0.94 24.66
N GLU A 124 10.59 0.11 25.33
CA GLU A 124 9.77 0.92 26.22
C GLU A 124 9.63 2.32 25.59
N CYS A 125 8.46 2.58 25.00
CA CYS A 125 8.21 3.84 24.27
C CYS A 125 7.72 4.93 25.23
N ASN A 126 8.15 6.18 25.03
CA ASN A 126 7.86 7.28 25.94
C ASN A 126 6.38 7.71 25.97
N GLY A 127 5.58 7.31 24.98
CA GLY A 127 4.12 7.45 24.97
C GLY A 127 3.57 8.87 24.80
N ASN A 128 4.41 9.86 24.49
CA ASN A 128 3.97 11.23 24.19
C ASN A 128 3.47 11.37 22.73
N VAL A 129 2.74 12.46 22.44
CA VAL A 129 2.33 12.82 21.08
C VAL A 129 3.60 13.14 20.28
N GLY A 130 4.02 12.22 19.41
CA GLY A 130 5.30 12.28 18.69
C GLY A 130 6.29 11.16 19.02
N SER A 131 5.99 10.30 20.01
CA SER A 131 6.82 9.12 20.33
C SER A 131 6.87 8.07 19.22
N ILE A 132 5.92 8.10 18.29
CA ILE A 132 5.85 7.16 17.17
C ILE A 132 5.60 7.96 15.91
N VAL A 133 6.50 7.83 14.92
CA VAL A 133 6.39 8.52 13.63
C VAL A 133 6.64 7.52 12.51
N GLY A 134 5.65 7.36 11.64
CA GLY A 134 5.79 6.62 10.38
C GLY A 134 6.06 7.57 9.21
N ARG A 135 7.00 7.20 8.35
CA ARG A 135 7.33 7.92 7.11
C ARG A 135 7.56 6.94 5.98
N ARG A 136 7.13 7.30 4.79
CA ARG A 136 7.42 6.57 3.55
C ARG A 136 7.78 7.55 2.46
N PHE A 137 8.91 7.29 1.82
CA PHE A 137 9.49 8.08 0.75
C PHE A 137 9.29 7.34 -0.57
N TYR A 138 8.72 8.04 -1.54
CA TYR A 138 8.30 7.48 -2.83
C TYR A 138 9.18 7.88 -4.00
N GLY A 139 10.08 8.84 -3.80
CA GLY A 139 10.91 9.39 -4.87
C GLY A 139 10.13 10.15 -5.92
N SER A 140 10.72 10.23 -7.11
CA SER A 140 10.14 10.90 -8.27
C SER A 140 8.83 10.27 -8.77
N ASP A 141 8.05 11.08 -9.49
CA ASP A 141 6.81 10.64 -10.17
C ASP A 141 7.04 9.45 -11.11
N GLN A 142 8.24 9.37 -11.71
CA GLN A 142 8.64 8.28 -12.59
C GLN A 142 8.75 6.95 -11.83
N LYS A 143 9.37 6.95 -10.64
CA LYS A 143 9.49 5.76 -9.79
C LYS A 143 8.12 5.31 -9.28
N GLN A 144 7.26 6.26 -8.92
CA GLN A 144 5.89 5.97 -8.48
C GLN A 144 5.06 5.34 -9.59
N PHE A 145 5.16 5.87 -10.81
CA PHE A 145 4.46 5.30 -11.95
C PHE A 145 5.03 3.94 -12.37
N LEU A 146 6.35 3.76 -12.33
CA LEU A 146 6.96 2.46 -12.58
C LEU A 146 6.50 1.41 -11.56
N ARG A 147 6.40 1.77 -10.28
CA ARG A 147 5.86 0.88 -9.24
C ARG A 147 4.45 0.39 -9.56
N LEU A 148 3.62 1.27 -10.10
CA LEU A 148 2.30 0.88 -10.61
C LEU A 148 2.42 -0.13 -11.77
N LEU A 149 3.22 0.17 -12.79
CA LEU A 149 3.38 -0.71 -13.95
C LEU A 149 3.89 -2.11 -13.55
N THR A 150 4.75 -2.19 -12.56
CA THR A 150 5.22 -3.47 -12.02
C THR A 150 4.13 -4.26 -11.31
N ARG A 151 3.33 -3.59 -10.47
CA ARG A 151 2.21 -4.24 -9.77
C ARG A 151 1.13 -4.73 -10.73
N LEU A 152 0.94 -4.03 -11.85
CA LEU A 152 0.04 -4.45 -12.93
C LEU A 152 0.63 -5.54 -13.84
N GLY A 153 1.87 -5.99 -13.59
CA GLY A 153 2.55 -6.98 -14.45
C GLY A 153 2.95 -6.45 -15.82
N VAL A 154 2.92 -5.13 -16.02
CA VAL A 154 3.29 -4.47 -17.28
C VAL A 154 4.80 -4.40 -17.44
N CYS A 155 5.48 -4.12 -16.32
CA CYS A 155 6.94 -4.06 -16.25
C CYS A 155 7.47 -5.12 -15.27
N PRO A 156 8.53 -5.84 -15.60
CA PRO A 156 9.26 -6.67 -14.62
C PRO A 156 9.74 -5.84 -13.41
N PRO A 157 9.92 -6.44 -12.21
CA PRO A 157 10.40 -5.73 -11.02
C PRO A 157 11.82 -5.14 -11.14
N ASP A 158 12.65 -5.68 -12.01
CA ASP A 158 14.02 -5.22 -12.28
C ASP A 158 14.09 -4.09 -13.32
N THR A 159 12.95 -3.66 -13.87
CA THR A 159 12.87 -2.55 -14.83
C THR A 159 13.36 -1.26 -14.18
N LEU A 160 14.19 -0.50 -14.88
CA LEU A 160 14.62 0.83 -14.43
C LEU A 160 13.66 1.94 -14.92
N PRO A 161 13.60 3.11 -14.26
CA PRO A 161 12.73 4.22 -14.68
C PRO A 161 12.92 4.65 -16.15
N ASP A 162 14.15 4.60 -16.65
CA ASP A 162 14.53 4.93 -18.02
C ASP A 162 14.29 3.79 -19.02
N GLU A 163 13.89 2.61 -18.56
CA GLU A 163 13.54 1.44 -19.37
C GLU A 163 12.02 1.28 -19.54
N MET A 164 11.22 2.12 -18.87
CA MET A 164 9.77 2.13 -19.04
C MET A 164 9.37 2.25 -20.53
N PRO A 165 8.26 1.59 -20.94
CA PRO A 165 7.72 1.70 -22.29
C PRO A 165 7.55 3.15 -22.74
N ASN A 166 7.74 3.43 -24.04
CA ASN A 166 7.65 4.80 -24.56
C ASN A 166 6.30 5.48 -24.30
N TRP A 167 5.20 4.71 -24.31
CA TRP A 167 3.88 5.23 -23.99
C TRP A 167 3.78 5.68 -22.52
N ALA A 168 4.45 4.97 -21.61
CA ALA A 168 4.48 5.30 -20.19
C ALA A 168 5.18 6.64 -19.95
N ARG A 169 6.34 6.87 -20.60
CA ARG A 169 7.05 8.16 -20.52
C ARG A 169 6.20 9.33 -21.00
N THR A 170 5.50 9.13 -22.13
CA THR A 170 4.59 10.15 -22.70
C THR A 170 3.49 10.56 -21.71
N MET A 171 2.99 9.60 -20.92
CA MET A 171 1.99 9.91 -19.91
C MET A 171 2.57 10.68 -18.74
N ILE A 172 3.74 10.30 -18.23
CA ILE A 172 4.42 11.03 -17.14
C ILE A 172 4.59 12.51 -17.51
N GLU A 173 4.99 12.80 -18.74
CA GLU A 173 5.27 14.18 -19.17
C GLU A 173 4.02 15.05 -19.35
N ARG A 174 2.85 14.46 -19.67
CA ARG A 174 1.71 15.24 -20.20
C ARG A 174 0.34 14.92 -19.62
N ARG A 175 0.17 13.76 -18.98
CA ARG A 175 -1.16 13.20 -18.65
C ARG A 175 -1.26 12.68 -17.23
N LEU A 176 -0.13 12.39 -16.58
CA LEU A 176 -0.05 11.83 -15.25
C LEU A 176 0.14 12.93 -14.22
N LYS A 177 -0.60 12.79 -13.12
CA LYS A 177 -0.44 13.60 -11.93
C LYS A 177 -0.30 12.69 -10.72
N VAL A 178 0.83 12.82 -10.01
CA VAL A 178 1.01 12.23 -8.69
C VAL A 178 0.31 13.09 -7.65
N LEU A 179 -0.51 12.47 -6.82
CA LEU A 179 -1.28 13.11 -5.75
C LEU A 179 -0.55 12.82 -4.44
N GLY A 180 -0.04 13.88 -3.81
CA GLY A 180 0.89 13.76 -2.68
C GLY A 180 0.23 13.50 -1.33
N ASN A 181 -1.11 13.54 -1.27
CA ASN A 181 -1.83 13.27 -0.03
C ASN A 181 -3.26 12.77 -0.28
N ARG A 182 -3.81 12.20 0.78
CA ARG A 182 -5.15 11.66 0.86
C ARG A 182 -6.25 12.63 0.41
N ARG A 183 -6.24 13.86 0.92
CA ARG A 183 -7.28 14.87 0.63
C ARG A 183 -7.34 15.18 -0.86
N GLU A 184 -6.18 15.28 -1.51
CA GLU A 184 -6.08 15.50 -2.94
C GLU A 184 -6.65 14.32 -3.73
N THR A 185 -6.30 13.09 -3.35
CA THR A 185 -6.84 11.85 -3.95
C THR A 185 -8.37 11.80 -3.90
N TYR A 186 -8.99 12.10 -2.75
CA TYR A 186 -10.45 12.16 -2.65
C TYR A 186 -11.08 13.24 -3.54
N SER A 187 -10.45 14.41 -3.60
CA SER A 187 -10.95 15.50 -4.42
C SER A 187 -10.96 15.12 -5.91
N VAL A 188 -9.92 14.43 -6.37
CA VAL A 188 -9.84 13.93 -7.74
C VAL A 188 -10.86 12.81 -7.98
N ALA A 189 -11.01 11.87 -7.05
CA ALA A 189 -11.99 10.79 -7.14
C ALA A 189 -13.41 11.33 -7.32
N ARG A 190 -13.79 12.30 -6.48
CA ARG A 190 -15.12 12.93 -6.57
C ARG A 190 -15.33 13.64 -7.89
N LYS A 191 -14.32 14.38 -8.36
CA LYS A 191 -14.40 15.06 -9.65
C LYS A 191 -14.61 14.07 -10.78
N MET A 192 -13.87 12.96 -10.78
CA MET A 192 -14.04 11.90 -11.79
C MET A 192 -15.44 11.28 -11.78
N LEU A 193 -16.02 11.06 -10.58
CA LEU A 193 -17.40 10.58 -10.47
C LEU A 193 -18.39 11.60 -11.04
N GLN A 194 -18.25 12.89 -10.71
CA GLN A 194 -19.11 13.94 -11.25
C GLN A 194 -18.99 14.05 -12.77
N ASP A 195 -17.75 14.08 -13.29
CA ASP A 195 -17.49 14.13 -14.73
C ASP A 195 -18.10 12.90 -15.45
N GLN A 196 -18.15 11.75 -14.78
CA GLN A 196 -18.78 10.54 -15.31
C GLN A 196 -20.32 10.62 -15.34
N LEU A 197 -20.92 11.31 -14.37
CA LEU A 197 -22.37 11.56 -14.35
C LEU A 197 -22.79 12.52 -15.46
N ASP A 198 -21.94 13.49 -15.79
CA ASP A 198 -22.17 14.44 -16.87
C ASP A 198 -21.96 13.81 -18.27
N ALA A 199 -21.36 12.61 -18.34
CA ALA A 199 -21.05 11.93 -19.59
C ALA A 199 -22.26 11.16 -20.14
N THR A 200 -22.90 11.73 -21.17
CA THR A 200 -24.09 11.14 -21.78
C THR A 200 -23.85 9.78 -22.47
N GLY A 201 -24.70 8.80 -22.17
CA GLY A 201 -24.90 7.59 -22.97
C GLY A 201 -23.80 6.52 -22.92
N ASN A 202 -22.78 6.64 -22.05
CA ASN A 202 -21.76 5.61 -21.83
C ASN A 202 -21.20 5.67 -20.40
N GLY A 203 -22.06 5.37 -19.42
CA GLY A 203 -21.72 5.32 -18.00
C GLY A 203 -21.17 3.97 -17.60
N GLU A 204 -19.86 3.78 -17.53
CA GLU A 204 -19.30 2.58 -16.90
C GLU A 204 -18.19 2.98 -15.93
N LEU A 205 -18.26 2.43 -14.73
CA LEU A 205 -17.40 2.72 -13.59
C LEU A 205 -16.78 1.43 -13.10
N TRP A 206 -15.47 1.45 -12.90
CA TRP A 206 -14.75 0.33 -12.30
C TRP A 206 -14.07 0.79 -11.03
N THR A 207 -14.30 0.08 -9.94
CA THR A 207 -13.79 0.44 -8.63
C THR A 207 -13.19 -0.78 -7.96
N CYS A 208 -11.99 -0.63 -7.39
CA CYS A 208 -11.43 -1.58 -6.43
C CYS A 208 -11.19 -0.86 -5.12
N MET A 209 -11.81 -1.35 -4.06
CA MET A 209 -11.55 -1.03 -2.65
C MET A 209 -11.10 0.41 -2.36
N LEU A 210 -11.86 1.44 -2.75
CA LEU A 210 -11.37 2.80 -2.50
C LEU A 210 -11.44 3.21 -1.04
N PHE A 211 -12.58 3.25 -0.34
CA PHE A 211 -12.59 3.80 1.04
C PHE A 211 -13.61 3.14 1.95
N GLU A 212 -13.65 1.81 1.95
CA GLU A 212 -14.56 1.06 2.80
C GLU A 212 -13.95 0.82 4.19
N GLY A 213 -14.65 1.26 5.24
CA GLY A 213 -14.27 1.01 6.63
C GLY A 213 -13.97 2.25 7.48
N GLU A 214 -14.05 3.45 6.93
CA GLU A 214 -13.86 4.66 7.74
C GLU A 214 -15.15 5.19 8.37
N LYS A 215 -15.06 5.61 9.64
CA LYS A 215 -16.20 6.12 10.41
C LYS A 215 -16.69 7.50 9.95
N GLN A 216 -15.83 8.28 9.29
CA GLN A 216 -16.17 9.61 8.74
C GLN A 216 -15.27 9.91 7.53
N PRO A 217 -15.59 9.39 6.33
CA PRO A 217 -14.94 9.87 5.11
C PRO A 217 -15.32 11.33 4.97
N VAL A 218 -14.35 12.25 5.06
CA VAL A 218 -14.64 13.70 5.02
C VAL A 218 -15.29 14.03 3.67
N ASN A 219 -16.63 14.10 3.66
CA ASN A 219 -17.52 14.25 2.50
C ASN A 219 -17.44 13.06 1.52
N GLU A 220 -18.49 12.24 1.55
CA GLU A 220 -18.44 10.78 1.35
C GLU A 220 -18.43 10.34 -0.12
N TYR A 221 -17.26 9.87 -0.59
CA TYR A 221 -17.15 9.11 -1.85
C TYR A 221 -18.18 7.98 -1.95
N LEU A 222 -18.41 7.26 -0.85
CA LEU A 222 -19.40 6.18 -0.80
C LEU A 222 -20.82 6.69 -1.03
N SER A 223 -21.15 7.89 -0.57
CA SER A 223 -22.45 8.51 -0.77
C SER A 223 -22.63 8.92 -2.23
N THR A 224 -21.62 9.53 -2.86
CA THR A 224 -21.65 9.77 -4.31
C THR A 224 -21.78 8.46 -5.10
N LEU A 225 -21.11 7.39 -4.68
CA LEU A 225 -21.26 6.09 -5.34
C LEU A 225 -22.66 5.48 -5.14
N TYR A 226 -23.28 5.68 -3.99
CA TYR A 226 -24.67 5.28 -3.74
C TYR A 226 -25.66 6.12 -4.54
N GLU A 227 -25.46 7.44 -4.63
CA GLU A 227 -26.22 8.33 -5.52
C GLU A 227 -26.14 7.84 -6.97
N ILE A 228 -24.96 7.44 -7.45
CA ILE A 228 -24.81 6.87 -8.81
C ILE A 228 -25.62 5.57 -8.94
N ILE A 229 -25.59 4.69 -7.93
CA ILE A 229 -26.38 3.45 -7.96
C ILE A 229 -27.88 3.78 -7.94
N GLU A 230 -28.34 4.76 -7.18
CA GLU A 230 -29.76 5.05 -6.98
C GLU A 230 -30.36 5.87 -8.13
N ASP A 231 -29.68 6.92 -8.57
CA ASP A 231 -30.24 7.96 -9.44
C ASP A 231 -29.84 7.82 -10.92
N TYR A 232 -28.83 7.00 -11.23
CA TYR A 232 -28.26 6.87 -12.57
C TYR A 232 -28.34 5.43 -13.09
N PRO A 233 -29.52 4.99 -13.55
CA PRO A 233 -29.77 3.60 -13.94
C PRO A 233 -29.05 3.17 -15.23
N ASP A 234 -28.57 4.12 -16.02
CA ASP A 234 -27.78 3.92 -17.23
C ASP A 234 -26.28 3.72 -16.95
N VAL A 235 -25.84 3.98 -15.71
CA VAL A 235 -24.46 3.76 -15.29
C VAL A 235 -24.28 2.33 -14.78
N LYS A 236 -23.34 1.62 -15.38
CA LYS A 236 -22.93 0.28 -14.98
C LYS A 236 -21.69 0.34 -14.10
N ILE A 237 -21.72 -0.36 -12.97
CA ILE A 237 -20.68 -0.33 -11.94
C ILE A 237 -20.08 -1.72 -11.79
N HIS A 238 -18.76 -1.78 -11.85
CA HIS A 238 -17.95 -2.94 -11.57
C HIS A 238 -17.18 -2.71 -10.27
N ARG A 239 -17.39 -3.55 -9.26
CA ARG A 239 -16.78 -3.43 -7.95
C ARG A 239 -15.99 -4.70 -7.60
N ALA A 240 -14.67 -4.59 -7.58
CA ALA A 240 -13.80 -5.63 -7.07
C ALA A 240 -13.49 -5.36 -5.59
N MET A 241 -13.67 -6.37 -4.76
CA MET A 241 -13.54 -6.28 -3.31
C MET A 241 -12.75 -7.48 -2.83
N ASN A 242 -11.73 -7.31 -1.99
CA ASN A 242 -11.07 -8.46 -1.38
C ASN A 242 -11.99 -9.06 -0.30
N LEU A 243 -12.76 -10.07 -0.67
CA LEU A 243 -13.79 -10.66 0.19
C LEU A 243 -13.21 -11.51 1.32
N SER A 244 -11.89 -11.77 1.30
CA SER A 244 -11.18 -12.44 2.38
C SER A 244 -10.98 -11.53 3.61
N VAL A 245 -11.27 -10.22 3.49
CA VAL A 245 -11.18 -9.24 4.57
C VAL A 245 -12.59 -8.98 5.15
N PRO A 246 -12.81 -9.16 6.47
CA PRO A 246 -14.14 -9.03 7.08
C PRO A 246 -14.84 -7.68 6.83
N ALA A 247 -14.10 -6.58 6.73
CA ALA A 247 -14.67 -5.27 6.46
C ALA A 247 -15.31 -5.21 5.06
N PHE A 248 -14.62 -5.73 4.04
CA PHE A 248 -15.08 -5.71 2.65
C PHE A 248 -16.16 -6.76 2.40
N SER A 249 -16.07 -7.95 2.98
CA SER A 249 -17.15 -8.94 2.86
C SER A 249 -18.47 -8.45 3.48
N ASN A 250 -18.41 -7.74 4.61
CA ASN A 250 -19.58 -7.10 5.20
C ASN A 250 -20.14 -5.95 4.34
N ALA A 251 -19.27 -5.15 3.72
CA ALA A 251 -19.69 -4.11 2.79
C ALA A 251 -20.36 -4.72 1.53
N ALA A 252 -19.84 -5.83 1.00
CA ALA A 252 -20.47 -6.57 -0.09
C ALA A 252 -21.88 -7.06 0.31
N ARG A 253 -22.04 -7.70 1.48
CA ARG A 253 -23.36 -8.11 1.99
C ARG A 253 -24.33 -6.94 2.10
N HIS A 254 -23.86 -5.78 2.55
CA HIS A 254 -24.70 -4.58 2.59
C HIS A 254 -25.20 -4.19 1.20
N LEU A 255 -24.35 -4.23 0.17
CA LEU A 255 -24.75 -3.95 -1.22
C LEU A 255 -25.78 -4.96 -1.73
N PHE A 256 -25.62 -6.25 -1.45
CA PHE A 256 -26.61 -7.28 -1.83
C PHE A 256 -27.98 -7.04 -1.22
N ARG A 257 -28.03 -6.62 0.05
CA ARG A 257 -29.29 -6.32 0.74
C ARG A 257 -29.92 -5.01 0.28
N LYS A 258 -29.09 -3.99 0.01
CA LYS A 258 -29.57 -2.65 -0.36
C LYS A 258 -29.97 -2.56 -1.84
N TYR A 259 -29.25 -3.25 -2.73
CA TYR A 259 -29.43 -3.11 -4.19
C TYR A 259 -29.58 -4.46 -4.92
N PRO A 260 -30.49 -5.35 -4.50
CA PRO A 260 -30.64 -6.68 -5.10
C PRO A 260 -30.96 -6.61 -6.60
N GLU A 261 -31.87 -5.71 -7.02
CA GLU A 261 -32.28 -5.57 -8.43
C GLU A 261 -31.15 -5.03 -9.32
N ALA A 262 -30.35 -4.10 -8.81
CA ALA A 262 -29.20 -3.57 -9.53
C ALA A 262 -28.14 -4.65 -9.76
N ILE A 263 -27.97 -5.53 -8.77
CA ILE A 263 -27.06 -6.66 -8.88
C ILE A 263 -27.62 -7.68 -9.85
N GLU A 264 -28.86 -8.16 -9.68
CA GLU A 264 -29.47 -9.16 -10.54
C GLU A 264 -29.48 -8.77 -12.03
N SER A 265 -29.78 -7.51 -12.34
CA SER A 265 -29.74 -6.96 -13.71
C SER A 265 -28.32 -6.84 -14.29
N GLY A 266 -27.29 -7.03 -13.48
CA GLY A 266 -25.89 -6.89 -13.87
C GLY A 266 -25.44 -5.44 -14.05
N ARG A 267 -26.22 -4.48 -13.55
CA ARG A 267 -25.87 -3.06 -13.49
C ARG A 267 -24.83 -2.79 -12.40
N LEU A 268 -24.96 -3.41 -11.23
CA LEU A 268 -23.94 -3.43 -10.18
C LEU A 268 -23.32 -4.83 -10.12
N ARG A 269 -22.07 -4.96 -10.57
CA ARG A 269 -21.35 -6.24 -10.57
C ARG A 269 -20.31 -6.26 -9.46
N ILE A 270 -20.43 -7.25 -8.58
CA ILE A 270 -19.51 -7.46 -7.48
C ILE A 270 -18.60 -8.65 -7.82
N TYR A 271 -17.31 -8.48 -7.58
CA TYR A 271 -16.25 -9.43 -7.87
C TYR A 271 -15.36 -9.61 -6.64
N ASN A 272 -14.79 -10.80 -6.46
CA ASN A 272 -13.67 -10.95 -5.54
C ASN A 272 -12.41 -10.34 -6.16
N SER A 273 -11.60 -9.65 -5.34
CA SER A 273 -10.28 -9.15 -5.74
C SER A 273 -9.16 -9.98 -5.14
N GLN A 274 -8.15 -10.27 -5.95
CA GLN A 274 -6.91 -10.93 -5.50
C GLN A 274 -5.92 -9.94 -4.87
N VAL A 275 -6.15 -8.64 -5.02
CA VAL A 275 -5.26 -7.58 -4.54
C VAL A 275 -5.89 -6.93 -3.30
N SER A 276 -5.08 -6.74 -2.25
CA SER A 276 -5.53 -6.20 -0.95
C SER A 276 -5.07 -4.77 -0.69
N ASP A 277 -4.12 -4.26 -1.49
CA ASP A 277 -3.38 -3.03 -1.22
C ASP A 277 -3.45 -2.01 -2.37
N LEU A 278 -4.35 -2.24 -3.32
CA LEU A 278 -4.59 -1.37 -4.45
C LEU A 278 -6.02 -0.86 -4.43
N GLU A 279 -6.14 0.46 -4.44
CA GLU A 279 -7.40 1.14 -4.56
C GLU A 279 -7.45 1.87 -5.89
N PHE A 280 -8.56 1.81 -6.63
CA PHE A 280 -8.68 2.63 -7.85
C PHE A 280 -10.11 2.87 -8.29
N LEU A 281 -10.27 3.90 -9.12
CA LEU A 281 -11.45 4.32 -9.83
C LEU A 281 -11.08 4.50 -11.31
N LEU A 282 -11.75 3.77 -12.19
CA LEU A 282 -11.64 3.95 -13.63
C LEU A 282 -12.96 4.50 -14.17
N THR A 283 -12.85 5.50 -15.04
CA THR A 283 -13.92 5.96 -15.91
C THR A 283 -13.53 5.67 -17.35
N ARG A 284 -14.34 6.12 -18.32
CA ARG A 284 -13.99 5.99 -19.74
C ARG A 284 -12.68 6.69 -20.10
N ALA A 285 -12.47 7.89 -19.57
CA ALA A 285 -11.42 8.84 -19.99
C ALA A 285 -10.34 9.11 -18.94
N ALA A 286 -10.51 8.55 -17.73
CA ALA A 286 -9.57 8.78 -16.66
C ALA A 286 -9.40 7.57 -15.74
N VAL A 287 -8.23 7.55 -15.11
CA VAL A 287 -7.79 6.55 -14.15
C VAL A 287 -7.37 7.31 -12.90
N LEU A 288 -7.88 6.90 -11.74
CA LEU A 288 -7.33 7.26 -10.46
C LEU A 288 -6.96 5.99 -9.72
N LEU A 289 -5.73 5.93 -9.27
CA LEU A 289 -5.22 4.90 -8.41
C LEU A 289 -4.83 5.52 -7.07
N ALA A 290 -5.02 4.80 -5.97
CA ALA A 290 -4.55 5.15 -4.65
C ALA A 290 -3.91 3.93 -3.98
N PHE A 291 -2.81 4.15 -3.28
CA PHE A 291 -2.12 3.11 -2.54
C PHE A 291 -2.43 3.26 -1.05
N ALA A 292 -3.12 2.28 -0.47
CA ALA A 292 -3.40 2.27 0.96
C ALA A 292 -2.11 1.98 1.76
N HIS A 293 -1.92 2.65 2.88
CA HIS A 293 -0.95 2.23 3.89
C HIS A 293 -1.49 0.96 4.59
N ILE A 294 -0.66 -0.05 4.83
CA ILE A 294 -1.08 -1.27 5.53
C ILE A 294 -1.50 -0.90 6.98
N PRO A 295 -2.70 -1.26 7.46
CA PRO A 295 -3.11 -0.94 8.82
C PRO A 295 -2.19 -1.59 9.85
N ARG A 296 -1.69 -0.80 10.81
CA ARG A 296 -0.68 -1.25 11.80
C ARG A 296 -1.24 -2.12 12.94
N LYS A 297 -2.55 -2.42 12.98
CA LYS A 297 -3.17 -3.29 14.01
C LYS A 297 -4.31 -4.12 13.43
N ALA A 298 -4.44 -5.37 13.89
CA ALA A 298 -5.68 -6.12 13.78
C ALA A 298 -6.80 -5.33 14.49
N GLY A 299 -7.76 -4.81 13.70
CA GLY A 299 -8.84 -3.93 14.17
C GLY A 299 -8.64 -2.43 13.89
N SER A 300 -7.54 -2.01 13.27
CA SER A 300 -7.41 -0.67 12.69
C SER A 300 -8.00 -0.68 11.29
N HIS A 301 -8.99 0.18 11.04
CA HIS A 301 -9.57 0.42 9.71
C HIS A 301 -8.47 0.84 8.71
N ALA A 302 -8.65 0.48 7.42
CA ALA A 302 -7.82 0.87 6.27
C ALA A 302 -7.27 2.30 6.46
N GLY A 303 -5.98 2.47 6.73
CA GLY A 303 -4.94 2.58 5.72
C GLY A 303 -4.85 4.03 5.21
N GLU A 304 -3.92 4.82 5.74
CA GLU A 304 -3.68 6.16 5.21
C GLU A 304 -3.29 6.07 3.73
N ILE A 305 -4.00 6.77 2.84
CA ILE A 305 -3.57 6.86 1.44
C ILE A 305 -2.18 7.48 1.41
N SER A 306 -1.25 6.70 0.88
CA SER A 306 0.15 7.04 0.78
C SER A 306 0.44 8.02 -0.36
N PHE A 307 -0.16 7.78 -1.52
CA PHE A 307 -0.16 8.66 -2.69
C PHE A 307 -1.21 8.15 -3.69
N GLY A 308 -1.61 9.00 -4.65
CA GLY A 308 -2.48 8.62 -5.75
C GLY A 308 -1.86 8.89 -7.12
N ILE A 309 -2.26 8.15 -8.15
CA ILE A 309 -1.88 8.40 -9.54
C ILE A 309 -3.15 8.71 -10.32
N PHE A 310 -3.25 9.93 -10.83
CA PHE A 310 -4.33 10.33 -11.74
C PHE A 310 -3.80 10.44 -13.16
N CYS A 311 -4.47 9.82 -14.12
CA CYS A 311 -4.14 9.90 -15.53
C CYS A 311 -5.40 10.14 -16.36
N GLN A 312 -5.37 11.15 -17.24
CA GLN A 312 -6.46 11.45 -18.17
C GLN A 312 -6.03 11.11 -19.61
N ASP A 313 -6.14 9.83 -19.94
CA ASP A 313 -5.82 9.28 -21.25
C ASP A 313 -6.78 8.12 -21.58
N ASP A 314 -7.47 8.22 -22.72
CA ASP A 314 -8.53 7.28 -23.11
C ASP A 314 -7.98 5.89 -23.42
N ASP A 315 -6.82 5.81 -24.09
CA ASP A 315 -6.19 4.55 -24.48
C ASP A 315 -5.63 3.83 -23.25
N PHE A 316 -4.99 4.56 -22.35
CA PHE A 316 -4.54 4.02 -21.07
C PHE A 316 -5.71 3.53 -20.21
N SER A 317 -6.76 4.34 -20.09
CA SER A 317 -7.97 3.95 -19.36
C SER A 317 -8.60 2.69 -19.96
N LYS A 318 -8.65 2.60 -21.30
CA LYS A 318 -9.14 1.42 -22.02
C LYS A 318 -8.29 0.18 -21.75
N ASN A 319 -6.96 0.30 -21.81
CA ASN A 319 -6.05 -0.81 -21.54
C ASN A 319 -6.16 -1.28 -20.08
N LEU A 320 -6.25 -0.35 -19.13
CA LEU A 320 -6.44 -0.68 -17.72
C LEU A 320 -7.76 -1.40 -17.44
N ARG A 321 -8.84 -1.05 -18.15
CA ARG A 321 -10.10 -1.80 -18.05
C ARG A 321 -9.99 -3.23 -18.57
N GLN A 322 -9.18 -3.46 -19.62
CA GLN A 322 -8.89 -4.81 -20.08
C GLN A 322 -8.07 -5.58 -19.03
N TRP A 323 -7.10 -4.91 -18.39
CA TRP A 323 -6.27 -5.48 -17.33
C TRP A 323 -7.03 -5.70 -16.02
N TYR A 324 -8.05 -4.89 -15.73
CA TYR A 324 -8.91 -5.04 -14.55
C TYR A 324 -9.43 -6.47 -14.41
N GLY A 325 -9.94 -7.04 -15.50
CA GLY A 325 -10.46 -8.41 -15.50
C GLY A 325 -9.38 -9.48 -15.39
N ALA A 326 -8.15 -9.18 -15.81
CA ALA A 326 -7.05 -10.14 -15.82
C ALA A 326 -6.23 -10.17 -14.52
N PHE A 327 -6.09 -9.02 -13.86
CA PHE A 327 -5.19 -8.86 -12.70
C PHE A 327 -5.92 -8.58 -11.39
N LEU A 328 -7.07 -7.91 -11.44
CA LEU A 328 -7.71 -7.37 -10.24
C LEU A 328 -8.90 -8.21 -9.80
N VAL A 329 -9.60 -8.83 -10.75
CA VAL A 329 -10.70 -9.76 -10.49
C VAL A 329 -10.17 -11.18 -10.40
N ASP A 330 -10.57 -11.89 -9.34
CA ASP A 330 -10.37 -13.32 -9.27
C ASP A 330 -11.30 -14.03 -10.28
N ALA A 331 -10.71 -14.48 -11.39
CA ALA A 331 -11.45 -15.14 -12.46
C ALA A 331 -12.13 -16.45 -12.02
N ARG A 332 -11.71 -17.05 -10.89
CA ARG A 332 -12.33 -18.27 -10.33
C ARG A 332 -13.80 -18.04 -9.96
N TYR A 333 -14.10 -16.87 -9.40
CA TYR A 333 -15.44 -16.54 -8.89
C TYR A 333 -16.26 -15.74 -9.89
N GLY A 334 -15.61 -14.97 -10.76
CA GLY A 334 -16.32 -14.13 -11.73
C GLY A 334 -17.24 -13.11 -11.06
N TRP A 335 -18.33 -12.75 -11.74
CA TRP A 335 -19.35 -11.85 -11.19
C TRP A 335 -20.30 -12.62 -10.28
N ILE A 336 -20.31 -12.26 -9.00
CA ILE A 336 -21.17 -12.82 -7.96
C ILE A 336 -22.58 -12.22 -8.08
N ARG A 337 -23.58 -13.09 -8.26
CA ARG A 337 -24.94 -12.67 -8.64
C ARG A 337 -25.94 -12.70 -7.50
N THR A 338 -25.70 -13.51 -6.48
CA THR A 338 -26.62 -13.68 -5.35
C THR A 338 -25.88 -13.57 -4.02
N GLU A 339 -26.60 -13.25 -2.93
CA GLU A 339 -26.03 -13.25 -1.57
C GLU A 339 -25.56 -14.66 -1.17
N ALA A 340 -26.22 -15.72 -1.65
CA ALA A 340 -25.83 -17.11 -1.41
C ALA A 340 -24.49 -17.46 -2.10
N ASP A 341 -24.30 -17.00 -3.34
CA ASP A 341 -23.01 -17.15 -4.03
C ASP A 341 -21.92 -16.38 -3.28
N LEU A 342 -22.24 -15.16 -2.82
CA LEU A 342 -21.31 -14.34 -2.04
C LEU A 342 -20.84 -15.08 -0.78
N ASP A 343 -21.77 -15.64 0.00
CA ASP A 343 -21.42 -16.38 1.22
C ASP A 343 -20.58 -17.63 0.90
N THR A 344 -20.86 -18.31 -0.21
CA THR A 344 -20.05 -19.45 -0.69
C THR A 344 -18.61 -19.01 -0.98
N VAL A 345 -18.44 -17.93 -1.74
CA VAL A 345 -17.11 -17.36 -2.04
C VAL A 345 -16.35 -16.97 -0.76
N ILE A 346 -17.03 -16.33 0.19
CA ILE A 346 -16.42 -15.93 1.46
C ILE A 346 -15.98 -17.17 2.26
N SER A 347 -16.81 -18.20 2.37
CA SER A 347 -16.46 -19.43 3.09
C SER A 347 -15.25 -20.13 2.46
N GLU A 348 -15.19 -20.23 1.13
CA GLU A 348 -14.03 -20.81 0.44
C GLU A 348 -12.74 -20.01 0.71
N LEU A 349 -12.80 -18.67 0.64
CA LEU A 349 -11.65 -17.81 0.94
C LEU A 349 -11.21 -17.89 2.41
N GLU A 350 -12.15 -18.04 3.34
CA GLU A 350 -11.85 -18.26 4.76
C GLU A 350 -11.13 -19.61 4.96
N GLU A 351 -11.62 -20.68 4.32
CA GLU A 351 -10.97 -22.00 4.36
C GLU A 351 -9.54 -21.98 3.79
N GLU A 352 -9.32 -21.28 2.66
CA GLU A 352 -7.99 -21.09 2.07
C GLU A 352 -7.02 -20.42 3.06
N GLN A 353 -7.47 -19.37 3.77
CA GLN A 353 -6.66 -18.70 4.79
C GLN A 353 -6.30 -19.62 5.98
N PHE A 354 -7.14 -20.62 6.29
CA PHE A 354 -6.83 -21.60 7.33
C PHE A 354 -5.83 -22.65 6.87
N LEU A 355 -5.88 -23.06 5.60
CA LEU A 355 -4.95 -24.04 5.00
C LEU A 355 -3.55 -23.46 4.76
N ASP A 356 -3.45 -22.16 4.44
CA ASP A 356 -2.16 -21.46 4.25
C ASP A 356 -1.44 -21.11 5.56
N ARG A 357 -2.02 -21.41 6.73
CA ARG A 357 -1.29 -21.39 7.99
C ARG A 357 -0.51 -22.70 8.12
N PRO A 358 0.84 -22.69 7.98
CA PRO A 358 1.62 -23.91 8.18
C PRO A 358 1.33 -24.47 9.57
N GLY A 359 1.01 -25.76 9.60
CA GLY A 359 0.36 -26.45 10.70
C GLY A 359 0.93 -26.13 12.08
N ASP A 360 0.06 -25.61 12.94
CA ASP A 360 0.15 -25.83 14.37
C ASP A 360 -0.34 -27.26 14.68
N THR A 361 0.32 -28.26 14.09
CA THR A 361 0.17 -29.65 14.50
C THR A 361 1.24 -29.95 15.54
N ARG A 362 0.99 -29.50 16.78
CA ARG A 362 1.56 -30.12 17.97
C ARG A 362 0.66 -31.30 18.35
N HIS A 363 1.14 -32.50 18.09
CA HIS A 363 0.92 -33.64 18.97
C HIS A 363 2.25 -34.29 19.30
#